data_AF-X1PB05-F1
#
_entry.id   AF-X1PB05-F1
#
_cell.length_a   1.000
_cell.length_b   1.000
_cell.length_c   1.000
_cell.angle_alpha   90.00
_cell.angle_beta   90.00
_cell.angle_gamma   90.00
#
_symmetry.space_group_name_H-M   'P 1'
#
loop_
_entity.id
_entity.type
_entity.pdbx_description
1 polymer ?
#
loop_
_entity_poly.entity_id
_entity_poly.type
_entity_poly.pdbx_seq_one_letter_code
_entity_poly.pdbx_strand_id
1 'polypeptide(L)'
;MEVHNGGESRDDNALFNIVRIKADVFKESYLGFCLADKEIDGSYNRVLGVDGQFKFKDKFFFSFQAIGSKTKFDDQETGIVPALYADFSYFSKYVGGGLYWMSIHPDFEASSGFINRVDYRTLGAYTRFRTYPEKKYLNQVSLGLSAG
;
A
#
# COMPACT_ATOMS: atom_id res chain seq x y z
N MET A 1 19.63 -31.08 10.05
CA MET A 1 18.81 -30.42 9.01
C MET A 1 17.62 -31.34 8.80
N GLU A 2 16.58 -31.17 9.63
CA GLU A 2 15.40 -32.03 9.56
C GLU A 2 14.47 -31.45 8.50
N VAL A 3 14.24 -32.24 7.44
CA VAL A 3 13.15 -32.03 6.52
C VAL A 3 11.86 -32.38 7.26
N HIS A 4 11.04 -31.36 7.54
CA HIS A 4 9.77 -31.54 8.22
C HIS A 4 8.83 -32.32 7.30
N ASN A 5 8.61 -33.60 7.63
CA ASN A 5 7.65 -34.46 6.97
C ASN A 5 6.25 -33.85 7.12
N GLY A 6 5.56 -33.67 6.00
CA GLY A 6 4.17 -33.23 5.98
C GLY A 6 3.30 -34.21 6.78
N GLY A 7 2.92 -33.79 7.98
CA GLY A 7 1.92 -34.46 8.80
C GLY A 7 0.52 -34.18 8.26
N GLU A 8 -0.26 -35.25 8.16
CA GLU A 8 -1.64 -35.27 7.69
C GLU A 8 -2.59 -34.53 8.66
N SER A 9 -3.09 -33.36 8.22
CA SER A 9 -4.50 -32.99 8.38
C SER A 9 -4.91 -32.23 7.12
N ARG A 10 -5.63 -32.92 6.23
CA ARG A 10 -6.04 -32.43 4.91
C ARG A 10 -7.55 -32.17 4.84
N ASP A 11 -8.21 -32.03 5.99
CA ASP A 11 -9.67 -31.85 6.07
C ASP A 11 -10.12 -30.45 6.48
N ASP A 12 -9.20 -29.56 6.87
CA ASP A 12 -9.55 -28.20 7.26
C ASP A 12 -9.50 -27.23 6.09
N ASN A 13 -10.67 -26.77 5.67
CA ASN A 13 -10.80 -25.73 4.65
C ASN A 13 -10.31 -24.39 5.21
N ALA A 14 -9.44 -23.71 4.46
CA ALA A 14 -9.10 -22.33 4.78
C ALA A 14 -10.33 -21.43 4.61
N LEU A 15 -10.74 -20.75 5.68
CA LEU A 15 -11.76 -19.72 5.60
C LEU A 15 -11.13 -18.40 5.21
N PHE A 16 -11.72 -17.74 4.23
CA PHE A 16 -11.17 -16.55 3.63
C PHE A 16 -12.22 -15.47 3.40
N ASN A 17 -12.04 -14.33 4.07
CA ASN A 17 -12.99 -13.22 4.03
C ASN A 17 -12.27 -11.93 3.70
N ILE A 18 -12.75 -11.20 2.69
CA ILE A 18 -12.30 -9.83 2.39
C ILE A 18 -13.52 -8.93 2.28
N VAL A 19 -13.48 -7.82 3.01
CA VAL A 19 -14.45 -6.73 2.87
C VAL A 19 -13.68 -5.44 2.62
N ARG A 20 -14.07 -4.72 1.56
CA ARG A 20 -13.53 -3.39 1.26
C ARG A 20 -14.66 -2.44 0.93
N ILE A 21 -14.67 -1.30 1.60
CA ILE A 21 -15.63 -0.22 1.36
C ILE A 21 -14.83 1.01 0.97
N LYS A 22 -15.32 1.73 -0.04
CA LYS A 22 -14.74 2.98 -0.51
C LYS A 22 -15.86 3.98 -0.75
N ALA A 23 -15.71 5.16 -0.19
CA ALA A 23 -16.68 6.24 -0.31
C ALA A 23 -15.98 7.49 -0.86
N ASP A 24 -16.61 8.11 -1.86
CA ASP A 24 -16.21 9.44 -2.30
C ASP A 24 -16.65 10.45 -1.23
N VAL A 25 -15.70 11.27 -0.79
CA VAL A 25 -15.94 12.29 0.25
C VAL A 25 -15.95 13.70 -0.32
N PHE A 26 -15.21 13.93 -1.41
CA PHE A 26 -15.21 15.17 -2.19
C PHE A 26 -14.92 14.89 -3.66
N LYS A 27 -14.90 15.94 -4.48
CA LYS A 27 -14.47 15.83 -5.88
C LYS A 27 -13.05 15.28 -5.95
N GLU A 28 -12.89 14.14 -6.65
CA GLU A 28 -11.61 13.45 -6.81
C GLU A 28 -10.94 13.12 -5.46
N SER A 29 -11.74 12.87 -4.43
CA SER A 29 -11.26 12.50 -3.10
C SER A 29 -12.10 11.39 -2.50
N TYR A 30 -11.47 10.41 -1.86
CA TYR A 30 -12.14 9.26 -1.29
C TYR A 30 -11.49 8.81 0.01
N LEU A 31 -12.26 8.09 0.81
CA LEU A 31 -11.80 7.34 1.97
C LEU A 31 -12.21 5.88 1.82
N GLY A 32 -11.29 4.98 2.18
CA GLY A 32 -11.41 3.54 2.06
C GLY A 32 -11.13 2.85 3.39
N PHE A 33 -11.80 1.73 3.58
CA PHE A 33 -11.58 0.81 4.68
C PHE A 33 -11.50 -0.62 4.11
N CYS A 34 -10.62 -1.43 4.67
CA CYS A 34 -10.41 -2.80 4.26
C CYS A 34 -10.22 -3.69 5.48
N LEU A 35 -10.85 -4.86 5.45
CA LEU A 35 -10.65 -5.94 6.38
C LEU A 35 -10.42 -7.22 5.56
N ALA A 36 -9.36 -7.95 5.88
CA ALA A 36 -9.10 -9.27 5.34
C ALA A 36 -8.80 -10.22 6.50
N ASP A 37 -9.40 -11.38 6.46
CA ASP A 37 -9.26 -12.42 7.47
C ASP A 37 -9.07 -13.77 6.78
N LYS A 38 -8.06 -14.51 7.23
CA LYS A 38 -7.77 -15.86 6.77
C LYS A 38 -7.53 -16.73 7.98
N GLU A 39 -8.23 -17.85 8.06
CA GLU A 39 -8.11 -18.82 9.15
C GLU A 39 -7.97 -20.24 8.60
N ILE A 40 -7.07 -21.03 9.20
CA ILE A 40 -6.87 -22.45 8.90
C ILE A 40 -6.33 -23.13 10.16
N ASP A 41 -6.98 -24.22 10.59
CA ASP A 41 -6.50 -25.10 11.66
C ASP A 41 -6.00 -24.34 12.92
N GLY A 42 -6.83 -23.41 13.42
CA GLY A 42 -6.53 -22.60 14.62
C GLY A 42 -5.48 -21.48 14.46
N SER A 43 -4.85 -21.38 13.28
CA SER A 43 -3.97 -20.28 12.86
C SER A 43 -4.75 -19.23 12.08
N TYR A 44 -4.41 -17.95 12.23
CA TYR A 44 -5.11 -16.87 11.55
C TYR A 44 -4.18 -15.73 11.13
N ASN A 45 -4.58 -15.00 10.08
CA ASN A 45 -4.02 -13.71 9.72
C ASN A 45 -5.15 -12.71 9.50
N ARG A 46 -5.14 -11.65 10.32
CA ARG A 46 -6.13 -10.57 10.30
C ARG A 46 -5.45 -9.29 9.87
N VAL A 47 -5.99 -8.67 8.84
CA VAL A 47 -5.49 -7.41 8.29
C VAL A 47 -6.62 -6.39 8.32
N LEU A 48 -6.35 -5.24 8.92
CA LEU A 48 -7.27 -4.11 8.93
C LEU A 48 -6.54 -2.88 8.41
N GLY A 49 -7.21 -2.12 7.55
CA GLY A 49 -6.59 -0.97 6.91
C GLY A 49 -7.56 0.15 6.59
N VAL A 50 -7.01 1.35 6.57
CA VAL A 50 -7.63 2.56 6.03
C VAL A 50 -6.74 3.15 4.95
N ASP A 51 -7.34 3.69 3.90
CA ASP A 51 -6.63 4.39 2.85
C ASP A 51 -7.46 5.54 2.32
N GLY A 52 -6.82 6.48 1.65
CA GLY A 52 -7.55 7.58 1.06
C GLY A 52 -6.69 8.42 0.15
N GLN A 53 -7.39 9.26 -0.60
CA GLN A 53 -6.80 10.27 -1.47
C GLN A 53 -7.61 11.55 -1.35
N PHE A 54 -6.94 12.67 -1.17
CA PHE A 54 -7.56 13.98 -1.06
C PHE A 54 -6.94 14.95 -2.07
N LYS A 55 -7.80 15.62 -2.83
CA LYS A 55 -7.40 16.71 -3.72
C LYS A 55 -7.68 18.06 -3.06
N PHE A 56 -6.71 18.97 -3.08
CA PHE A 56 -6.86 20.34 -2.58
C PHE A 56 -6.28 21.36 -3.57
N LYS A 57 -6.96 22.52 -3.66
CA LYS A 57 -6.63 23.62 -4.60
C LYS A 57 -6.42 23.17 -6.05
N ASP A 58 -7.13 22.12 -6.47
CA ASP A 58 -7.11 21.48 -7.80
C ASP A 58 -5.76 20.95 -8.32
N LYS A 59 -4.68 21.13 -7.57
CA LYS A 59 -3.33 20.84 -8.03
C LYS A 59 -2.56 19.96 -7.07
N PHE A 60 -3.00 19.86 -5.82
CA PHE A 60 -2.31 19.08 -4.83
C PHE A 60 -3.12 17.85 -4.44
N PHE A 61 -2.41 16.77 -4.18
CA PHE A 61 -2.95 15.48 -3.86
C PHE A 61 -2.20 14.94 -2.65
N PHE A 62 -2.95 14.39 -1.70
CA PHE A 62 -2.40 13.66 -0.58
C PHE A 62 -3.04 12.28 -0.57
N SER A 63 -2.22 11.24 -0.67
CA SER A 63 -2.66 9.85 -0.62
C SER A 63 -2.01 9.17 0.57
N PHE A 64 -2.72 8.28 1.24
CA PHE A 64 -2.17 7.54 2.36
C PHE A 64 -2.79 6.15 2.43
N GLN A 65 -2.06 5.24 3.07
CA GLN A 65 -2.54 3.92 3.44
C GLN A 65 -1.91 3.56 4.79
N ALA A 66 -2.74 3.11 5.72
CA ALA A 66 -2.31 2.62 7.01
C ALA A 66 -2.98 1.27 7.28
N ILE A 67 -2.17 0.22 7.37
CA ILE A 67 -2.64 -1.15 7.54
C ILE A 67 -1.93 -1.74 8.76
N GLY A 68 -2.66 -2.53 9.54
CA GLY A 68 -2.11 -3.37 10.59
C GLY A 68 -2.47 -4.83 10.34
N SER A 69 -1.52 -5.72 10.57
CA SER A 69 -1.75 -7.16 10.57
C SER A 69 -1.58 -7.73 11.97
N LYS A 70 -2.29 -8.82 12.24
CA LYS A 70 -2.09 -9.68 13.40
C LYS A 70 -2.12 -11.12 12.91
N THR A 71 -1.03 -11.83 13.18
CA THR A 71 -0.87 -13.22 12.75
C THR A 71 -0.75 -14.10 13.98
N LYS A 72 -1.46 -15.22 13.97
CA LYS A 72 -1.26 -16.33 14.89
C LYS A 72 -0.87 -17.57 14.08
N PHE A 73 0.22 -18.20 14.49
CA PHE A 73 0.68 -19.48 13.96
C PHE A 73 1.04 -20.37 15.14
N ASP A 74 0.40 -21.53 15.25
CA ASP A 74 0.46 -22.40 16.44
C ASP A 74 0.16 -21.62 17.74
N ASP A 75 1.05 -21.68 18.74
CA ASP A 75 0.94 -20.96 20.01
C ASP A 75 1.56 -19.56 19.98
N GLN A 76 2.08 -19.11 18.82
CA GLN A 76 2.70 -17.80 18.67
C GLN A 76 1.74 -16.82 18.02
N GLU A 77 1.58 -15.66 18.66
CA GLU A 77 0.73 -14.59 18.17
C GLU A 77 1.53 -13.29 18.14
N THR A 78 1.50 -12.60 17.01
CA THR A 78 2.12 -11.28 16.88
C THR A 78 1.23 -10.20 17.50
N GLY A 79 1.87 -9.09 17.90
CA GLY A 79 1.14 -7.85 18.17
C GLY A 79 0.53 -7.26 16.89
N ILE A 80 0.01 -6.05 16.98
CA ILE A 80 -0.38 -5.31 15.76
C ILE A 80 0.89 -4.89 15.03
N VAL A 81 1.10 -5.44 13.84
CA VAL A 81 2.27 -5.15 13.00
C VAL A 81 1.87 -4.17 11.88
N PRO A 82 2.50 -2.98 11.76
CA PRO A 82 2.04 -1.96 10.83
C PRO A 82 2.74 -1.98 9.46
N ALA A 83 2.01 -1.53 8.44
CA ALA A 83 2.50 -1.09 7.15
C ALA A 83 1.86 0.25 6.77
N LEU A 84 2.70 1.24 6.48
CA LEU A 84 2.30 2.63 6.27
C LEU A 84 2.84 3.16 4.95
N TYR A 85 2.03 3.96 4.28
CA TYR A 85 2.38 4.71 3.08
C TYR A 85 1.75 6.09 3.10
N ALA A 86 2.50 7.09 2.64
CA ALA A 86 2.00 8.43 2.39
C ALA A 86 2.66 9.01 1.14
N ASP A 87 1.88 9.71 0.32
CA ASP A 87 2.33 10.49 -0.83
C ASP A 87 1.70 11.87 -0.77
N PHE A 88 2.53 12.89 -0.94
CA PHE A 88 2.10 14.25 -1.17
C PHE A 88 2.62 14.70 -2.52
N SER A 89 1.72 15.04 -3.43
CA SER A 89 2.07 15.39 -4.79
C SER A 89 1.38 16.66 -5.27
N TYR A 90 2.06 17.36 -6.17
CA TYR A 90 1.60 18.56 -6.84
C TYR A 90 1.68 18.34 -8.35
N PHE A 91 0.61 18.68 -9.07
CA PHE A 91 0.53 18.60 -10.51
C PHE A 91 0.02 19.92 -11.11
N SER A 92 0.81 20.46 -12.05
CA SER A 92 0.42 21.55 -12.92
C SER A 92 0.80 21.24 -14.36
N LYS A 93 0.45 22.15 -15.29
CA LYS A 93 0.80 22.01 -16.71
C LYS A 93 2.31 21.82 -16.91
N TYR A 94 3.14 22.66 -16.28
CA TYR A 94 4.57 22.75 -16.57
C TYR A 94 5.48 22.12 -15.51
N VAL A 95 4.99 21.99 -14.28
CA VAL A 95 5.77 21.42 -13.17
C VAL A 95 4.88 20.53 -12.34
N GLY A 96 5.42 19.40 -11.91
CA GLY A 96 4.83 18.56 -10.90
C GLY A 96 5.90 17.86 -10.10
N GLY A 97 5.53 17.29 -8.97
CA GLY A 97 6.47 16.62 -8.09
C GLY A 97 5.79 16.17 -6.83
N GLY A 98 6.53 15.51 -5.97
CA GLY A 98 5.98 15.01 -4.72
C GLY A 98 7.05 14.45 -3.79
N LEU A 99 6.58 14.11 -2.60
CA LEU A 99 7.31 13.39 -1.57
C LEU A 99 6.50 12.16 -1.24
N TYR A 100 7.16 11.01 -1.17
CA TYR A 100 6.54 9.77 -0.71
C TYR A 100 7.34 9.16 0.43
N TRP A 101 6.63 8.50 1.34
CA TRP A 101 7.21 7.73 2.42
C TRP A 101 6.50 6.40 2.52
N MET A 102 7.27 5.33 2.71
CA MET A 102 6.75 3.99 2.94
C MET A 102 7.53 3.33 4.07
N SER A 103 6.82 2.58 4.91
CA SER A 103 7.40 1.81 6.00
C SER A 103 6.60 0.54 6.20
N ILE A 104 7.20 -0.61 5.94
CA ILE A 104 6.63 -1.94 6.15
C ILE A 104 7.45 -2.62 7.23
N HIS A 105 6.80 -2.95 8.35
CA HIS A 105 7.47 -3.64 9.44
C HIS A 105 7.97 -5.03 8.99
N PRO A 106 9.12 -5.53 9.49
CA PRO A 106 9.67 -6.84 9.13
C PRO A 106 8.66 -7.99 9.29
N ASP A 107 7.91 -7.99 10.38
CA ASP A 107 6.94 -9.06 10.68
C ASP A 107 5.55 -8.85 10.05
N PHE A 108 5.41 -7.88 9.14
CA PHE A 108 4.11 -7.57 8.55
C PHE A 108 3.67 -8.68 7.60
N GLU A 109 2.45 -9.15 7.75
CA GLU A 109 1.94 -10.27 6.97
C GLU A 109 0.50 -10.04 6.53
N ALA A 110 0.26 -10.23 5.23
CA ALA A 110 -1.08 -10.28 4.65
C ALA A 110 -1.22 -11.59 3.88
N SER A 111 -1.47 -12.67 4.61
CA SER A 111 -1.63 -14.05 4.09
C SER A 111 -2.86 -14.21 3.18
N SER A 112 -3.68 -13.16 3.12
CA SER A 112 -4.80 -12.96 2.21
C SER A 112 -4.42 -12.47 0.81
N GLY A 113 -3.19 -12.00 0.63
CA GLY A 113 -2.67 -11.52 -0.63
C GLY A 113 -1.18 -11.81 -0.77
N PHE A 114 -0.49 -10.95 -1.53
CA PHE A 114 0.95 -11.05 -1.73
C PHE A 114 1.64 -9.76 -1.30
N ILE A 115 2.67 -9.88 -0.46
CA ILE A 115 3.56 -8.78 -0.09
C ILE A 115 4.93 -9.07 -0.68
N ASN A 116 5.39 -8.22 -1.59
CA ASN A 116 6.65 -8.42 -2.30
C ASN A 116 7.89 -8.27 -1.38
N ARG A 117 7.83 -7.37 -0.39
CA ARG A 117 8.97 -7.05 0.49
C ARG A 117 8.50 -6.46 1.83
N VAL A 118 9.04 -7.01 2.91
CA VAL A 118 8.95 -6.50 4.30
C VAL A 118 10.30 -5.90 4.71
N ASP A 119 10.39 -5.35 5.93
CA ASP A 119 11.57 -4.63 6.42
C ASP A 119 12.04 -3.56 5.42
N TYR A 120 11.08 -2.73 5.02
CA TYR A 120 11.31 -1.77 3.96
C TYR A 120 10.86 -0.39 4.40
N ARG A 121 11.82 0.53 4.45
CA ARG A 121 11.57 1.94 4.74
C ARG A 121 12.25 2.80 3.68
N THR A 122 11.48 3.67 3.04
CA THR A 122 11.98 4.61 2.04
C THR A 122 11.31 5.96 2.22
N LEU A 123 12.07 7.01 1.95
CA LEU A 123 11.60 8.38 1.80
C LEU A 123 12.17 8.86 0.48
N GLY A 124 11.31 9.30 -0.42
CA GLY A 124 11.74 9.80 -1.71
C GLY A 124 11.05 11.10 -2.07
N ALA A 125 11.70 11.79 -2.99
CA ALA A 125 11.23 13.01 -3.62
C ALA A 125 11.36 12.86 -5.13
N TYR A 126 10.42 13.42 -5.86
CA TYR A 126 10.52 13.50 -7.31
C TYR A 126 9.97 14.83 -7.81
N THR A 127 10.51 15.29 -8.92
CA THR A 127 10.00 16.45 -9.65
C THR A 127 10.09 16.20 -11.14
N ARG A 128 9.16 16.81 -11.87
CA ARG A 128 9.05 16.71 -13.31
C ARG A 128 8.71 18.07 -13.88
N PHE A 129 9.62 18.58 -14.70
CA PHE A 129 9.39 19.75 -15.54
C PHE A 129 8.91 19.30 -16.91
N ARG A 130 7.91 19.99 -17.46
CA ARG A 130 7.34 19.75 -18.78
C ARG A 130 7.22 21.07 -19.51
N THR A 131 7.61 21.08 -20.77
CA THR A 131 7.33 22.17 -21.70
C THR A 131 6.68 21.59 -22.95
N TYR A 132 5.79 22.37 -23.56
CA TYR A 132 5.02 21.99 -24.74
C TYR A 132 5.35 22.97 -25.86
N PRO A 133 6.48 22.80 -26.56
CA PRO A 133 6.81 23.64 -27.69
C PRO A 133 5.80 23.41 -28.82
N GLU A 134 5.32 24.47 -29.45
CA GLU A 134 4.39 24.38 -30.59
C GLU A 134 5.15 24.12 -31.90
N LYS A 135 5.81 22.96 -31.99
CA LYS A 135 6.57 22.56 -33.19
C LYS A 135 5.91 21.38 -33.88
N LYS A 136 5.88 21.41 -35.21
CA LYS A 136 5.27 20.37 -36.07
C LYS A 136 5.68 18.93 -35.73
N TYR A 137 6.89 18.73 -35.21
CA TYR A 137 7.46 17.40 -34.92
C TYR A 137 7.84 17.21 -33.45
N LEU A 138 7.54 18.16 -32.55
CA LEU A 138 7.90 18.05 -31.13
C LEU A 138 6.78 18.64 -30.28
N ASN A 139 6.03 17.77 -29.59
CA ASN A 139 4.86 18.15 -28.81
C ASN A 139 5.19 18.43 -27.33
N GLN A 140 6.23 17.79 -26.79
CA GLN A 140 6.56 17.89 -25.37
C GLN A 140 8.03 17.54 -25.12
N VAL A 141 8.65 18.26 -24.19
CA VAL A 141 9.91 17.88 -23.55
C VAL A 141 9.65 17.73 -22.06
N SER A 142 10.12 16.63 -21.46
CA SER A 142 9.98 16.38 -20.03
C SER A 142 11.33 16.05 -19.42
N LEU A 143 11.64 16.70 -18.31
CA LEU A 143 12.81 16.41 -17.48
C LEU A 143 12.31 15.94 -16.11
N GLY A 144 12.81 14.80 -15.64
CA GLY A 144 12.46 14.22 -14.36
C GLY A 144 13.69 14.10 -13.48
N LEU A 145 13.54 14.42 -12.20
CA LEU A 145 14.55 14.19 -11.16
C LEU A 145 13.88 13.42 -10.03
N SER A 146 14.57 12.44 -9.47
CA SER A 146 14.12 11.66 -8.32
C SER A 146 15.28 11.37 -7.39
N ALA A 147 15.01 11.32 -6.09
CA ALA A 147 15.96 10.96 -5.05
C ALA A 147 15.23 10.20 -3.95
N GLY A 148 15.80 9.12 -3.43
CA GLY A 148 15.20 8.28 -2.39
C GLY A 148 15.59 6.81 -2.51
#